data_AF-A0A960I7X7-F1
#
_entry.id   AF-A0A960I7X7-F1
#
_cell.length_a   1.000
_cell.length_b   1.000
_cell.length_c   1.000
_cell.angle_alpha   90.00
_cell.angle_beta   90.00
_cell.angle_gamma   90.00
#
_symmetry.space_group_name_H-M   'P 1'
#
loop_
_entity.id
_entity.type
_entity.pdbx_description
1 polymer ?
#
loop_
_entity_poly.entity_id
_entity_poly.type
_entity_poly.pdbx_seq_one_letter_code
_entity_poly.pdbx_strand_id
1 'polypeptide(L)' 'DRKVIHDTIQGIDGVTSLSDGEEPRRRVVITPA' A
#
# COMPACT_ATOMS: atom_id res chain seq x y z
N ASP A 1 -8.71 6.44 2.73
CA ASP A 1 -7.27 6.64 3.02
C ASP A 1 -6.30 5.81 2.19
N ARG A 2 -6.64 4.59 1.77
CA ARG A 2 -5.73 3.72 1.00
C ARG A 2 -5.00 4.39 -0.18
N LYS A 3 -5.67 5.26 -0.94
CA LYS A 3 -5.03 6.03 -2.02
C LYS A 3 -3.90 6.93 -1.51
N VAL A 4 -4.12 7.64 -0.40
CA VAL A 4 -3.10 8.51 0.22
C VAL A 4 -1.86 7.70 0.59
N ILE A 5 -2.06 6.48 1.11
CA ILE A 5 -0.95 5.58 1.44
C ILE A 5 -0.20 5.18 0.16
N HIS A 6 -0.90 4.71 -0.88
CA HIS A 6 -0.28 4.36 -2.17
C HIS A 6 0.51 5.51 -2.78
N ASP A 7 -0.09 6.70 -2.85
CA ASP A 7 0.52 7.90 -3.42
C ASP A 7 1.76 8.32 -2.60
N THR A 8 1.75 8.13 -1.29
CA THR A 8 2.93 8.39 -0.42
C THR A 8 4.05 7.38 -0.67
N ILE A 9 3.73 6.09 -0.81
CA ILE A 9 4.71 5.02 -1.02
C ILE A 9 5.41 5.14 -2.38
N GLN A 10 4.74 5.67 -3.41
CA GLN A 10 5.34 5.86 -4.75
C GLN A 10 6.59 6.76 -4.76
N GLY A 11 6.76 7.62 -3.76
CA GLY A 11 7.93 8.50 -3.63
C GLY A 11 9.10 7.89 -2.84
N ILE A 12 9.01 6.64 -2.39
CA ILE A 12 10.00 5.99 -1.53
C ILE A 12 10.70 4.87 -2.30
N ASP A 13 12.01 5.03 -2.53
CA ASP A 13 12.81 4.01 -3.19
C ASP A 13 12.93 2.72 -2.37
N GLY A 14 12.90 1.58 -3.07
CA GLY A 14 13.12 0.25 -2.47
C GLY A 14 11.89 -0.38 -1.81
N VAL A 15 10.71 0.24 -1.93
CA VAL A 15 9.45 -0.33 -1.43
C VAL A 15 8.33 -0.22 -2.47
N THR A 16 7.36 -1.13 -2.38
CA THR A 16 6.12 -1.10 -3.15
C THR A 16 4.94 -1.37 -2.23
N SER A 17 3.73 -1.08 -2.69
CA SER A 17 2.51 -1.34 -1.92
C SER A 17 1.39 -1.93 -2.76
N LEU A 18 0.59 -2.77 -2.11
CA LEU A 18 -0.57 -3.44 -2.69
C LEU A 18 -1.73 -3.45 -1.72
N SER A 19 -2.95 -3.65 -2.23
CA SER A 19 -4.14 -3.80 -1.39
C SER A 19 -4.47 -5.28 -1.26
N ASP A 20 -4.60 -5.76 -0.03
CA ASP A 20 -4.90 -7.17 0.24
C ASP A 20 -6.16 -7.32 1.11
N GLY A 21 -6.85 -8.44 0.92
CA GLY A 21 -8.05 -8.82 1.65
C GLY A 21 -9.36 -8.20 1.16
N GLU A 22 -10.45 -8.67 1.78
CA GLU A 22 -11.83 -8.28 1.49
C GLU A 22 -12.39 -7.31 2.54
N GLU A 23 -13.40 -6.53 2.18
CA GLU A 23 -14.11 -5.64 3.11
C GLU A 23 -14.78 -6.45 4.26
N PRO A 24 -14.70 -6.02 5.53
CA PRO A 24 -14.12 -4.78 6.05
C PRO A 24 -12.64 -4.86 6.46
N ARG A 25 -11.98 -5.98 6.16
CA ARG A 25 -10.60 -6.25 6.59
C ARG A 25 -9.56 -5.93 5.52
N ARG A 26 -9.95 -5.19 4.48
CA ARG A 26 -9.06 -4.82 3.39
C ARG A 26 -8.03 -3.81 3.88
N ARG A 27 -6.76 -4.10 3.60
CA ARG A 27 -5.60 -3.37 4.13
C ARG A 27 -4.59 -3.04 3.05
N VAL A 28 -3.65 -2.16 3.37
CA VAL A 28 -2.46 -1.91 2.54
C VAL A 28 -1.31 -2.74 3.08
N VAL A 29 -0.65 -3.46 2.19
CA VAL A 29 0.56 -4.21 2.48
C VAL A 29 1.71 -3.50 1.78
N ILE A 30 2.78 -3.24 2.51
CA ILE A 30 4.01 -2.64 1.99
C ILE A 30 5.07 -3.73 1.99
N THR A 31 5.77 -3.89 0.88
CA THR A 31 6.84 -4.87 0.71
C THR A 31 8.07 -4.20 0.12
N PRO A 32 9.28 -4.78 0.29
CA PRO A 32 10.42 -4.41 -0.53
C PRO A 32 10.07 -4.48 -2.03
N ALA A 33 10.64 -3.58 -2.83
CA ALA A 33 10.52 -3.59 -4.29
C ALA A 33 11.28 -4.76 -4.92
#